data_AF-A0A7Y5D2F8-F1
#
_entry.id   AF-A0A7Y5D2F8-F1
#
_cell.length_a   1.000
_cell.length_b   1.000
_cell.length_c   1.000
_cell.angle_alpha   90.00
_cell.angle_beta   90.00
_cell.angle_gamma   90.00
#
_symmetry.space_group_name_H-M   'P 1'
#
loop_
_entity.id
_entity.type
_entity.pdbx_description
1 polymer ?
#
loop_
_entity_poly.entity_id
_entity_poly.type
_entity_poly.pdbx_seq_one_letter_code
_entity_poly.pdbx_strand_id
1 'polypeptide(L)'
;MLTRNLEDIEFKFTEPPPTKGIESFDSLFAIQKIYDTQKDVVAELILKAVSYNDAYKEMLANSLPKMFQDKSIVNRLLTGTYTDEKDIHKRPMSKFISDIACQIGLIKKD
;
A
#
# COMPACT_ATOMS: atom_id res chain seq x y z
N MET A 1 -17.03 8.03 13.55
CA MET A 1 -16.09 8.59 12.56
C MET A 1 -14.81 7.79 12.69
N LEU A 2 -14.23 7.29 11.59
CA LEU A 2 -12.91 6.65 11.62
C LEU A 2 -11.95 7.62 12.33
N THR A 3 -11.48 7.24 13.51
CA THR A 3 -10.58 8.08 14.30
C THR A 3 -9.31 8.26 13.49
N ARG A 4 -9.01 9.51 13.15
CA ARG A 4 -7.84 9.90 12.34
C ARG A 4 -6.57 9.91 13.19
N ASN A 5 -6.53 9.10 14.24
CA ASN A 5 -5.43 9.13 15.19
C ASN A 5 -4.32 8.23 14.66
N LEU A 6 -3.15 8.82 14.41
CA LEU A 6 -1.95 8.08 14.01
C LEU A 6 -1.55 7.05 15.07
N GLU A 7 -1.93 7.28 16.33
CA GLU A 7 -1.70 6.35 17.43
C GLU A 7 -2.45 5.03 17.25
N ASP A 8 -3.57 5.02 16.52
CA ASP A 8 -4.36 3.80 16.25
C ASP A 8 -3.72 2.92 15.16
N ILE A 9 -2.68 3.41 14.46
CA ILE A 9 -2.00 2.69 13.38
C ILE A 9 -0.82 1.92 13.96
N GLU A 10 -0.90 0.60 13.91
CA GLU A 10 0.16 -0.32 14.30
C GLU A 10 0.61 -1.17 13.11
N PHE A 11 1.92 -1.29 12.92
CA PHE A 11 2.49 -2.14 11.88
C PHE A 11 3.04 -3.42 12.49
N LYS A 12 2.84 -4.53 11.78
CA LYS A 12 3.49 -5.80 12.07
C LYS A 12 4.24 -6.27 10.84
N PHE A 13 5.54 -6.04 10.82
CA PHE A 13 6.41 -6.60 9.79
C PHE A 13 6.50 -8.12 9.97
N THR A 14 6.25 -8.85 8.88
CA THR A 14 6.38 -10.31 8.85
C THR A 14 7.49 -10.65 7.86
N GLU A 15 8.57 -11.24 8.36
CA GLU A 15 9.73 -11.59 7.55
C GLU A 15 9.68 -13.04 7.07
N PRO A 16 10.26 -13.33 5.89
CA PRO A 16 10.48 -14.71 5.46
C PRO A 16 11.53 -15.39 6.34
N PRO A 17 11.62 -16.74 6.32
CA PRO A 17 12.63 -17.47 7.07
C PRO A 17 14.04 -16.94 6.75
N PRO A 18 14.88 -16.69 7.76
CA PRO A 18 16.19 -16.15 7.54
C PRO A 18 17.07 -17.11 6.75
N THR A 19 17.95 -16.56 5.91
CA THR A 19 19.00 -17.33 5.26
C THR A 19 20.12 -17.61 6.27
N LYS A 20 20.79 -18.77 6.18
CA LYS A 20 21.87 -19.17 7.10
C LYS A 20 22.85 -18.00 7.36
N GLY A 21 23.02 -17.64 8.63
CA GLY A 21 23.95 -16.60 9.08
C GLY A 21 23.33 -15.21 9.31
N ILE A 22 22.02 -15.05 9.09
CA ILE A 22 21.26 -13.84 9.45
C ILE A 22 20.29 -14.21 10.57
N GLU A 23 20.24 -13.42 11.65
CA GLU A 23 19.27 -13.62 12.74
C GLU A 23 17.85 -13.21 12.32
N SER A 24 17.70 -12.00 11.77
CA SER A 24 16.45 -11.49 11.20
C SER A 24 16.74 -10.40 10.16
N PHE A 25 15.83 -10.18 9.21
CA PHE A 25 15.91 -9.05 8.29
C PHE A 25 15.63 -7.74 9.02
N ASP A 26 14.73 -7.76 10.01
CA ASP A 26 14.41 -6.57 10.78
C ASP A 26 15.59 -6.09 11.63
N SER A 27 16.37 -6.99 12.24
CA SER A 27 17.56 -6.59 13.01
C SER A 27 18.64 -5.93 12.15
N LEU A 28 18.76 -6.34 10.88
CA LEU A 28 19.75 -5.79 9.95
C LEU A 28 19.31 -4.45 9.34
N PHE A 29 18.04 -4.35 8.94
CA PHE A 29 17.53 -3.24 8.13
C PHE A 29 16.59 -2.31 8.90
N ALA A 30 16.23 -2.64 10.14
CA ALA A 30 15.31 -1.89 10.99
C ALA A 30 13.98 -1.57 10.27
N ILE A 31 13.41 -2.54 9.56
CA ILE A 31 12.25 -2.38 8.67
C ILE A 31 11.02 -1.92 9.46
N GLN A 32 10.75 -2.55 10.60
CA GLN A 32 9.66 -2.20 11.50
C GLN A 32 9.78 -0.74 11.95
N LYS A 33 10.97 -0.32 12.40
CA LYS A 33 11.21 1.07 12.79
C LYS A 33 10.97 2.04 11.65
N ILE A 34 11.43 1.71 10.44
CA ILE A 34 11.18 2.52 9.24
C ILE A 34 9.68 2.64 9.00
N TYR A 35 8.93 1.53 9.04
CA TYR A 35 7.48 1.55 8.85
C TYR A 35 6.77 2.39 9.91
N ASP A 36 7.17 2.29 11.18
CA ASP A 36 6.61 3.08 12.28
C ASP A 36 6.82 4.60 12.12
N THR A 37 7.83 5.03 11.35
CA THR A 37 7.99 6.47 11.01
C THR A 37 7.01 6.98 9.96
N GLN A 38 6.38 6.09 9.19
CA GLN A 38 5.61 6.41 7.99
C GLN A 38 4.09 6.19 8.17
N LYS A 39 3.59 6.44 9.39
CA LYS A 39 2.17 6.30 9.73
C LYS A 39 1.28 7.26 8.96
N ASP A 40 1.80 8.44 8.64
CA ASP A 40 1.14 9.47 7.83
C ASP A 40 0.79 8.95 6.42
N VAL A 41 1.72 8.26 5.76
CA VAL A 41 1.49 7.62 4.44
C VAL A 41 0.30 6.68 4.49
N VAL A 42 0.16 5.93 5.58
CA VAL A 42 -0.93 4.96 5.77
C VAL A 42 -2.24 5.66 6.10
N ALA A 43 -2.21 6.71 6.91
CA ALA A 43 -3.37 7.55 7.16
C ALA A 43 -3.93 8.14 5.84
N GLU A 44 -3.06 8.58 4.93
CA GLU A 44 -3.48 9.03 3.60
C GLU A 44 -4.08 7.90 2.75
N LEU A 45 -3.51 6.70 2.79
CA LEU A 45 -4.08 5.53 2.10
C LEU A 45 -5.49 5.19 2.61
N ILE A 46 -5.71 5.28 3.93
CA ILE A 46 -7.02 5.06 4.54
C ILE A 46 -8.01 6.13 4.05
N LEU A 47 -7.61 7.41 4.01
CA LEU A 47 -8.45 8.48 3.46
C LEU A 47 -8.82 8.22 2.00
N LYS A 48 -7.86 7.74 1.20
CA LYS A 48 -8.13 7.33 -0.18
C LYS A 48 -9.10 6.14 -0.22
N ALA A 49 -8.95 5.12 0.61
CA ALA A 49 -9.86 3.98 0.65
C ALA A 49 -11.31 4.39 0.94
N VAL A 50 -11.51 5.34 1.85
CA VAL A 50 -12.84 5.88 2.17
C VAL A 50 -13.37 6.76 1.03
N SER A 51 -12.51 7.57 0.41
CA SER A 51 -12.90 8.51 -0.65
C SER A 51 -13.24 7.79 -1.96
N TYR A 52 -12.43 6.79 -2.34
CA TYR A 52 -12.62 5.95 -3.51
C TYR A 52 -13.51 4.75 -3.17
N ASN A 53 -14.75 5.03 -2.76
CA ASN A 53 -15.77 3.99 -2.66
C ASN A 53 -16.10 3.40 -4.05
N ASP A 54 -16.81 2.27 -4.06
CA ASP A 54 -17.09 1.54 -5.31
C ASP A 54 -17.86 2.39 -6.34
N ALA A 55 -18.86 3.16 -5.89
CA ALA A 55 -19.62 4.06 -6.77
C ALA A 55 -18.72 5.13 -7.42
N TYR A 56 -17.79 5.71 -6.67
CA TYR A 56 -16.84 6.69 -7.21
C TYR A 56 -15.82 6.05 -8.15
N LYS A 57 -15.35 4.83 -7.85
CA LYS A 57 -14.48 4.06 -8.75
C LYS A 57 -15.18 3.74 -10.08
N GLU A 58 -16.44 3.34 -10.04
CA GLU A 58 -17.26 3.11 -11.24
C GLU A 58 -17.46 4.39 -12.05
N MET A 59 -17.77 5.50 -11.38
CA MET A 59 -17.94 6.80 -12.05
C MET A 59 -16.64 7.26 -12.72
N LEU A 60 -15.49 7.04 -12.07
CA LEU A 60 -14.17 7.35 -12.61
C LEU A 60 -13.81 6.43 -13.79
N ALA A 61 -14.17 5.14 -13.72
CA ALA A 61 -14.01 4.18 -14.81
C ALA A 61 -14.81 4.57 -16.06
N ASN A 62 -16.05 5.02 -15.87
CA ASN A 62 -16.91 5.50 -16.96
C ASN A 62 -16.39 6.81 -17.57
N SER A 63 -15.77 7.67 -16.75
CA SER A 63 -15.21 8.94 -17.20
C SER A 63 -13.87 8.79 -17.93
N LEU A 64 -13.09 7.76 -17.58
CA LEU A 64 -11.74 7.51 -18.11
C LEU A 64 -11.56 6.07 -18.65
N PRO A 65 -12.40 5.63 -19.60
CA PRO A 65 -12.49 4.22 -19.98
C PRO A 65 -11.18 3.64 -20.53
N LYS A 66 -10.39 4.43 -21.28
CA LYS A 66 -9.08 3.99 -21.79
C LYS A 66 -8.06 3.74 -20.69
N MET A 67 -8.11 4.52 -19.61
CA MET A 67 -7.20 4.39 -18.48
C MET A 67 -7.57 3.19 -17.60
N PHE A 68 -8.87 2.95 -17.44
CA PHE A 68 -9.41 1.88 -16.60
C PHE A 68 -9.34 0.48 -17.23
N GLN A 69 -8.90 0.38 -18.48
CA GLN A 69 -8.54 -0.90 -19.10
C GLN A 69 -7.27 -1.51 -18.49
N ASP A 70 -6.33 -0.67 -18.03
CA ASP A 70 -5.08 -1.12 -17.44
C ASP A 70 -5.13 -1.01 -15.91
N LYS A 71 -5.32 -2.15 -15.25
CA LYS A 71 -5.35 -2.23 -13.79
C LYS A 71 -4.09 -1.68 -13.14
N SER A 72 -2.92 -1.82 -13.76
CA SER A 72 -1.66 -1.32 -13.19
C SER A 72 -1.64 0.21 -13.12
N ILE A 73 -2.20 0.87 -14.15
CA ILE A 73 -2.33 2.34 -14.20
C ILE A 73 -3.35 2.82 -13.17
N VAL A 74 -4.50 2.14 -13.05
CA VAL A 74 -5.52 2.47 -12.05
C VAL A 74 -4.98 2.31 -10.64
N ASN A 75 -4.37 1.16 -10.34
CA ASN A 75 -3.78 0.90 -9.02
C ASN A 75 -2.69 1.92 -8.67
N ARG A 76 -1.86 2.30 -9.65
CA ARG A 76 -0.85 3.35 -9.47
C ARG A 76 -1.45 4.74 -9.28
N LEU A 77 -2.57 5.06 -9.93
CA LEU A 77 -3.29 6.31 -9.72
C LEU A 77 -3.84 6.39 -8.29
N LEU A 78 -4.43 5.30 -7.80
CA LEU A 78 -5.01 5.23 -6.47
C LEU A 78 -3.93 5.26 -5.38
N THR A 79 -2.91 4.41 -5.49
CA THR A 79 -1.88 4.25 -4.44
C THR A 79 -0.73 5.24 -4.55
N GLY A 80 -0.45 5.79 -5.73
CA GLY A 80 0.71 6.63 -6.00
C GLY A 80 2.02 5.86 -6.22
N THR A 81 1.99 4.51 -6.26
CA THR A 81 3.19 3.69 -6.43
C THR A 81 2.98 2.50 -7.38
N TYR A 82 4.04 1.73 -7.63
CA TYR A 82 3.96 0.49 -8.39
C TYR A 82 3.42 -0.63 -7.50
N THR A 83 2.36 -1.28 -7.96
CA THR A 83 1.70 -2.37 -7.23
C THR A 83 2.08 -3.75 -7.75
N ASP A 84 2.57 -3.82 -8.99
CA ASP A 84 3.02 -5.05 -9.63
C ASP A 84 4.34 -5.53 -9.01
N GLU A 85 4.44 -6.83 -8.73
CA GLU A 85 5.63 -7.41 -8.09
C GLU A 85 6.91 -7.18 -8.89
N LYS A 86 6.82 -7.29 -10.22
CA LYS A 86 7.96 -7.02 -11.13
C LYS A 86 8.51 -5.60 -11.01
N ASP A 87 7.70 -4.64 -10.55
CA ASP A 87 8.01 -3.21 -10.56
C ASP A 87 8.13 -2.62 -9.15
N ILE A 88 7.94 -3.43 -8.11
CA ILE A 88 7.91 -2.99 -6.71
C ILE A 88 9.24 -2.40 -6.23
N HIS A 89 10.34 -2.72 -6.92
CA HIS A 89 11.67 -2.21 -6.64
C HIS A 89 11.96 -0.85 -7.30
N LYS A 90 11.06 -0.35 -8.17
CA LYS A 90 11.28 0.92 -8.91
C LYS A 90 11.13 2.17 -8.04
N ARG A 91 10.45 2.06 -6.88
CA ARG A 91 10.29 3.17 -5.93
C ARG A 91 10.47 2.68 -4.49
N PRO A 92 11.02 3.54 -3.61
CA PRO A 92 11.04 3.27 -2.19
C PRO A 92 9.62 2.97 -1.67
N MET A 93 9.53 2.08 -0.68
CA MET A 93 8.29 1.76 0.03
C MET A 93 7.13 1.22 -0.82
N SER A 94 7.35 0.88 -2.10
CA SER A 94 6.25 0.36 -2.94
C SER A 94 5.63 -0.92 -2.36
N LYS A 95 6.45 -1.80 -1.76
CA LYS A 95 5.96 -3.01 -1.07
C LYS A 95 5.04 -2.68 0.09
N PHE A 96 5.48 -1.78 0.96
CA PHE A 96 4.73 -1.31 2.12
C PHE A 96 3.38 -0.70 1.72
N ILE A 97 3.41 0.26 0.80
CA ILE A 97 2.20 0.95 0.32
C ILE A 97 1.25 -0.03 -0.39
N SER A 98 1.77 -0.90 -1.26
CA SER A 98 0.96 -1.87 -2.02
C SER A 98 0.28 -2.88 -1.10
N ASP A 99 1.01 -3.46 -0.14
CA ASP A 99 0.44 -4.44 0.79
C ASP A 99 -0.67 -3.84 1.66
N ILE A 100 -0.44 -2.63 2.18
CA ILE A 100 -1.44 -1.93 2.99
C ILE A 100 -2.66 -1.54 2.16
N ALA A 101 -2.45 -1.02 0.94
CA ALA A 101 -3.54 -0.67 0.03
C ALA A 101 -4.42 -1.89 -0.32
N CYS A 102 -3.83 -3.09 -0.41
CA CYS A 102 -4.58 -4.34 -0.52
C CYS A 102 -5.33 -4.68 0.76
N GLN A 103 -4.68 -4.59 1.93
CA GLN A 103 -5.27 -4.91 3.22
C GLN A 103 -6.50 -4.06 3.55
N ILE A 104 -6.47 -2.77 3.21
CA ILE A 104 -7.59 -1.85 3.44
C ILE A 104 -8.66 -1.87 2.33
N GLY A 105 -8.49 -2.72 1.31
CA GLY A 105 -9.44 -2.86 0.20
C GLY A 105 -9.45 -1.70 -0.80
N LEU A 106 -8.43 -0.82 -0.79
CA LEU A 106 -8.30 0.26 -1.78
C LEU A 106 -8.09 -0.33 -3.19
N ILE A 107 -7.24 -1.36 -3.29
CA ILE A 107 -6.96 -2.12 -4.50
C ILE A 107 -7.07 -3.63 -4.22
N LYS A 108 -7.16 -4.44 -5.27
CA LYS A 108 -7.10 -5.91 -5.20
C LYS A 108 -5.83 -6.41 -5.89
N LYS A 109 -5.14 -7.37 -5.29
CA LYS A 109 -4.12 -8.17 -6.00
C LYS A 109 -4.84 -9.25 -6.79
N ASP A 110 -4.40 -9.44 -8.04
CA ASP A 110 -4.83 -10.53 -8.91
C ASP A 110 -4.16 -11.85 -8.52
#